data_AF-A2QZZ5-F1
#
_entry.id   AF-A2QZZ5-F1
#
_cell.length_a   1.000
_cell.length_b   1.000
_cell.length_c   1.000
_cell.angle_alpha   90.00
_cell.angle_beta   90.00
_cell.angle_gamma   90.00
#
_symmetry.space_group_name_H-M   'P 1'
#
loop_
_entity.id
_entity.type
_entity.pdbx_description
1 polymer ?
#
loop_
_entity_poly.entity_id
_entity_poly.type
_entity_poly.pdbx_seq_one_letter_code
_entity_poly.pdbx_strand_id
1 'polypeptide(L)'
;MSNPGNENRRIERDNCREALSKHIYDMLSDKVVAPSKVRLQPSPSDGYKWSYKESKSHLFKKPLSELSTNSYIELREALKEGAIKATRTHNESPDTEWRKLKADLDGACNRVAELEGENQQLYQALQRQSEKLRCLQRCFAENKGQLESALFIMETVKKAFDSDTDSKRVKYLKICSGVEWYNTELGKTGLGRMVVYSKPLTTSLIADAAEGHVFTLMKWNIAMG
;
A
#
# COMPACT_ATOMS: atom_id res chain seq x y z
N MET A 1 63.94 -53.14 -14.73
CA MET A 1 62.77 -54.03 -14.93
C MET A 1 61.84 -53.86 -13.74
N SER A 2 60.63 -53.32 -13.94
CA SER A 2 59.67 -53.11 -12.86
C SER A 2 59.07 -54.46 -12.43
N ASN A 3 59.16 -54.79 -11.15
CA ASN A 3 58.57 -56.01 -10.59
C ASN A 3 57.03 -55.88 -10.64
N PRO A 4 56.26 -56.83 -11.24
CA PRO A 4 54.81 -56.71 -11.41
C PRO A 4 54.04 -56.39 -10.12
N GLY A 5 54.50 -56.88 -8.97
CA GLY A 5 53.90 -56.57 -7.67
C GLY A 5 54.02 -55.10 -7.26
N ASN A 6 55.11 -54.43 -7.63
CA ASN A 6 55.31 -53.01 -7.34
C ASN A 6 54.44 -52.12 -8.23
N GLU A 7 54.25 -52.52 -9.48
CA GLU A 7 53.35 -51.82 -10.41
C GLU A 7 51.90 -51.93 -9.95
N ASN A 8 51.46 -53.14 -9.58
CA ASN A 8 50.12 -53.35 -9.04
C ASN A 8 49.87 -52.52 -7.78
N ARG A 9 50.85 -52.48 -6.86
CA ARG A 9 50.75 -51.64 -5.64
C ARG A 9 50.64 -50.15 -5.96
N ARG A 10 51.33 -49.68 -7.01
CA ARG A 10 51.27 -48.29 -7.45
C ARG A 10 49.87 -47.95 -7.98
N ILE A 11 49.33 -48.78 -8.87
CA ILE A 11 47.98 -48.61 -9.43
C ILE A 11 46.94 -48.56 -8.31
N GLU A 12 47.00 -49.50 -7.37
CA GLU A 12 46.04 -49.57 -6.27
C GLU A 12 46.11 -48.35 -5.34
N ARG A 13 47.32 -47.82 -5.11
CA ARG A 13 47.52 -46.59 -4.34
C ARG A 13 46.91 -45.37 -5.04
N ASP A 14 47.09 -45.25 -6.35
CA ASP A 14 46.62 -44.10 -7.12
C ASP A 14 45.08 -44.12 -7.19
N ASN A 15 44.48 -45.28 -7.43
CA ASN A 15 43.03 -45.49 -7.37
C ASN A 15 42.44 -45.17 -5.98
N CYS A 16 43.14 -45.55 -4.91
CA CYS A 16 42.72 -45.24 -3.54
C CYS A 16 42.76 -43.72 -3.27
N ARG A 17 43.80 -43.04 -3.75
CA ARG A 17 43.95 -41.58 -3.62
C ARG A 17 42.85 -40.82 -4.36
N GLU A 18 42.49 -41.27 -5.56
CA GLU A 18 41.36 -40.70 -6.30
C GLU A 18 40.04 -40.90 -5.55
N ALA A 19 39.78 -42.11 -5.06
CA ALA A 19 38.56 -42.40 -4.29
C ALA A 19 38.44 -41.52 -3.03
N LEU A 20 39.54 -41.38 -2.28
CA LEU A 20 39.58 -40.52 -1.09
C LEU A 20 39.43 -39.04 -1.45
N SER A 21 40.10 -38.57 -2.51
CA SER A 21 39.99 -37.18 -2.99
C SER A 21 38.54 -36.86 -3.38
N LYS A 22 37.92 -37.74 -4.18
CA LYS A 22 36.53 -37.61 -4.58
C LYS A 22 35.61 -37.60 -3.36
N HIS A 23 35.82 -38.50 -2.40
CA HIS A 23 35.01 -38.54 -1.19
C HIS A 23 35.13 -37.28 -0.33
N ILE A 24 36.33 -36.68 -0.24
CA ILE A 24 36.52 -35.40 0.45
C ILE A 24 35.70 -34.31 -0.24
N TYR A 25 35.73 -34.26 -1.58
CA TYR A 25 34.93 -33.32 -2.36
C TYR A 25 33.43 -33.56 -2.15
N ASP A 26 32.96 -34.80 -2.24
CA ASP A 26 31.55 -35.17 -2.10
C ASP A 26 31.00 -34.83 -0.69
N MET A 27 31.83 -34.94 0.35
CA MET A 27 31.41 -34.68 1.74
C MET A 27 31.53 -33.21 2.16
N LEU A 28 32.52 -32.49 1.64
CA LEU A 28 32.81 -31.12 2.08
C LEU A 28 32.33 -30.06 1.08
N SER A 29 32.05 -30.44 -0.16
CA SER A 29 31.46 -29.66 -1.28
C SER A 29 32.20 -28.39 -1.72
N ASP A 30 33.01 -27.79 -0.86
CA ASP A 30 33.78 -26.57 -1.10
C ASP A 30 35.29 -26.83 -1.19
N LYS A 31 35.72 -28.08 -1.03
CA LYS A 31 37.14 -28.44 -0.92
C LYS A 31 37.61 -29.43 -1.96
N VAL A 32 38.44 -28.95 -2.88
CA VAL A 32 39.13 -29.77 -3.87
C VAL A 32 40.53 -30.11 -3.36
N VAL A 33 40.71 -31.33 -2.88
CA VAL A 33 42.04 -31.87 -2.52
C VAL A 33 42.52 -32.76 -3.65
N ALA A 34 43.60 -32.39 -4.32
CA ALA A 34 44.18 -33.23 -5.38
C ALA A 34 44.56 -34.62 -4.83
N PRO A 35 44.41 -35.73 -5.60
CA PRO A 35 44.74 -37.09 -5.15
C PRO A 35 46.16 -37.22 -4.56
N SER A 36 47.14 -36.50 -5.11
CA SER A 36 48.52 -36.47 -4.62
C SER A 36 48.69 -35.78 -3.26
N LYS A 37 47.74 -34.91 -2.87
CA LYS A 37 47.75 -34.16 -1.62
C LYS A 37 46.90 -34.80 -0.52
N VAL A 38 46.13 -35.84 -0.83
CA VAL A 38 45.38 -36.59 0.17
C VAL A 38 46.34 -37.24 1.17
N ARG A 39 46.04 -37.03 2.46
CA ARG A 39 46.71 -37.60 3.63
C ARG A 39 45.69 -38.38 4.48
N LEU A 40 46.12 -39.52 5.02
CA LEU A 40 45.36 -40.24 6.06
C LEU A 40 45.52 -39.59 7.44
N GLN A 41 46.62 -38.86 7.64
CA GLN A 41 46.88 -38.07 8.84
C GLN A 41 46.99 -36.59 8.42
N PRO A 42 45.86 -35.93 8.13
CA PRO A 42 45.85 -34.53 7.73
C PRO A 42 46.19 -33.60 8.91
N SER A 43 46.87 -32.50 8.61
CA SER A 43 47.10 -31.37 9.51
C SER A 43 45.83 -30.51 9.62
N PRO A 44 45.63 -29.74 10.71
CA PRO A 44 44.57 -28.73 10.78
C PRO A 44 44.56 -27.74 9.59
N SER A 45 45.73 -27.47 9.00
CA SER A 45 45.88 -26.64 7.80
C SER A 45 45.33 -27.30 6.52
N ASP A 46 45.31 -28.63 6.46
CA ASP A 46 44.72 -29.37 5.36
C ASP A 46 43.19 -29.24 5.37
N GLY A 47 42.61 -28.73 6.46
CA GLY A 47 41.21 -28.32 6.62
C GLY A 47 40.17 -29.44 6.47
N TYR A 48 40.58 -30.70 6.63
CA TYR A 48 39.70 -31.85 6.76
C TYR A 48 40.32 -32.85 7.74
N LYS A 49 39.48 -33.68 8.35
CA LYS A 49 39.87 -34.81 9.21
C LYS A 49 39.02 -36.04 8.89
N TRP A 50 39.52 -37.22 9.26
CA TRP A 50 38.78 -38.46 9.08
C TRP A 50 37.97 -38.79 10.33
N SER A 51 36.69 -39.09 10.14
CA SER A 51 35.83 -39.75 11.12
C SER A 51 35.69 -41.20 10.70
N TYR A 52 35.99 -42.15 11.58
CA TYR A 52 35.94 -43.58 11.26
C TYR A 52 35.45 -44.40 12.45
N LYS A 53 34.87 -45.56 12.15
CA LYS A 53 34.52 -46.56 13.18
C LYS A 53 35.79 -47.14 13.81
N GLU A 54 35.71 -47.51 15.09
CA GLU A 54 36.86 -48.07 15.82
C GLU A 54 37.47 -49.30 15.13
N SER A 55 36.65 -50.15 14.50
CA SER A 55 37.12 -51.32 13.73
C SER A 55 38.07 -50.97 12.57
N LYS A 56 38.01 -49.72 12.06
CA LYS A 56 38.82 -49.22 10.94
C LYS A 56 39.96 -48.29 11.40
N SER A 57 40.16 -48.10 12.70
CA SER A 57 41.19 -47.19 13.24
C SER A 57 42.61 -47.56 12.82
N HIS A 58 42.87 -48.86 12.63
CA HIS A 58 44.16 -49.39 12.19
C HIS A 58 44.61 -48.88 10.81
N LEU A 59 43.68 -48.50 9.92
CA LEU A 59 43.97 -47.98 8.58
C LEU A 59 44.59 -46.57 8.60
N PHE A 60 44.41 -45.83 9.69
CA PHE A 60 44.87 -44.45 9.86
C PHE A 60 46.17 -44.32 10.68
N LYS A 61 46.76 -45.45 11.10
CA LYS A 61 48.01 -45.47 11.87
C LYS A 61 49.23 -45.12 11.03
N LYS A 62 49.18 -45.37 9.72
CA LYS A 62 50.30 -45.19 8.79
C LYS A 62 49.91 -44.28 7.62
N PRO A 63 50.88 -43.55 7.03
CA PRO A 63 50.62 -42.77 5.83
C PRO A 63 50.34 -43.66 4.61
N LEU A 64 49.66 -43.11 3.60
CA LEU A 64 49.31 -43.83 2.37
C LEU A 64 50.51 -44.49 1.69
N SER A 65 51.71 -43.89 1.75
CA SER A 65 52.91 -44.44 1.13
C SER A 65 53.36 -45.78 1.72
N GLU A 66 53.03 -46.05 2.98
CA GLU A 66 53.47 -47.23 3.73
C GLU A 66 52.44 -48.36 3.76
N LEU A 67 51.25 -48.13 3.20
CA LEU A 67 50.18 -49.11 3.22
C LEU A 67 50.44 -50.28 2.26
N SER A 68 49.90 -51.43 2.65
CA SER A 68 49.85 -52.63 1.80
C SER A 68 48.77 -52.48 0.73
N THR A 69 48.84 -53.30 -0.33
CA THR A 69 47.81 -53.33 -1.38
C THR A 69 46.42 -53.64 -0.82
N ASN A 70 46.32 -54.59 0.13
CA ASN A 70 45.06 -54.94 0.78
C ASN A 70 44.47 -53.77 1.58
N SER A 71 45.32 -52.95 2.22
CA SER A 71 44.87 -51.77 2.97
C SER A 71 44.25 -50.71 2.07
N TYR A 72 44.72 -50.55 0.82
CA TYR A 72 44.09 -49.64 -0.15
C TYR A 72 42.69 -50.11 -0.56
N ILE A 73 42.54 -51.42 -0.79
CA ILE A 73 41.26 -52.03 -1.12
C ILE A 73 40.29 -51.85 0.05
N GLU A 74 40.74 -52.15 1.28
CA GLU A 74 39.92 -52.00 2.47
C GLU A 74 39.49 -50.55 2.73
N LEU A 75 40.38 -49.57 2.48
CA LEU A 75 40.03 -48.15 2.56
C LEU A 75 38.90 -47.80 1.58
N ARG A 76 38.98 -48.27 0.33
CA ARG A 76 37.94 -48.01 -0.67
C ARG A 76 36.61 -48.66 -0.31
N GLU A 77 36.61 -49.88 0.23
CA GLU A 77 35.37 -50.53 0.68
C GLU A 77 34.78 -49.82 1.91
N ALA A 78 35.62 -49.43 2.87
CA ALA A 78 35.17 -48.69 4.05
C ALA A 78 34.60 -47.30 3.72
N LEU A 79 35.04 -46.67 2.62
CA LEU A 79 34.41 -45.46 2.07
C LEU A 79 33.00 -45.75 1.53
N LYS A 80 32.83 -46.83 0.74
CA LYS A 80 31.54 -47.22 0.17
C LYS A 80 30.52 -47.59 1.26
N GLU A 81 30.97 -48.30 2.30
CA GLU A 81 30.16 -48.67 3.47
C GLU A 81 29.83 -47.48 4.38
N GLY A 82 30.48 -46.32 4.17
CA GLY A 82 30.35 -45.16 5.05
C GLY A 82 30.95 -45.37 6.45
N ALA A 83 31.83 -46.37 6.61
CA ALA A 83 32.56 -46.62 7.85
C ALA A 83 33.68 -45.60 8.09
N ILE A 84 34.09 -44.89 7.03
CA ILE A 84 35.03 -43.78 7.03
C ILE A 84 34.37 -42.60 6.32
N LYS A 85 34.49 -41.39 6.89
CA LYS A 85 33.99 -40.15 6.30
C LYS A 85 34.96 -38.99 6.50
N ALA A 86 35.08 -38.13 5.48
CA ALA A 86 35.75 -36.84 5.63
C ALA A 86 34.84 -35.86 6.40
N THR A 87 35.42 -35.11 7.34
CA THR A 87 34.72 -34.08 8.12
C THR A 87 35.58 -32.81 8.21
N ARG A 88 34.96 -31.66 8.49
CA ARG A 88 35.71 -30.41 8.66
C ARG A 88 36.54 -30.43 9.93
N THR A 89 37.74 -29.88 9.85
CA THR A 89 38.48 -29.40 11.02
C THR A 89 37.90 -28.03 11.37
N HIS A 90 36.98 -27.97 12.33
CA HIS A 90 36.58 -26.69 12.90
C HIS A 90 37.78 -26.14 13.67
N ASN A 91 38.45 -25.15 13.09
CA ASN A 91 39.51 -24.39 13.76
C ASN A 91 38.93 -23.26 14.62
N GLU A 92 37.63 -22.98 14.52
CA GLU A 92 36.90 -22.11 15.44
C GLU A 92 36.24 -22.96 16.52
N SER A 93 36.47 -22.62 17.79
CA SER A 93 35.80 -23.28 18.91
C SER A 93 34.28 -23.20 18.68
N PRO A 94 33.52 -24.30 18.86
CA PRO A 94 32.05 -24.30 18.73
C PRO A 94 31.38 -23.15 19.50
N ASP A 95 31.99 -22.71 20.60
CA ASP A 95 31.51 -21.58 21.40
C ASP A 95 31.58 -20.23 20.66
N THR A 96 32.50 -20.06 19.72
CA THR A 96 32.68 -18.80 18.98
C THR A 96 31.67 -18.66 17.86
N GLU A 97 31.43 -19.73 17.08
CA GLU A 97 30.39 -19.76 16.06
C GLU A 97 29.00 -19.62 16.69
N TRP A 98 28.74 -20.33 17.80
CA TRP A 98 27.48 -20.24 18.52
C TRP A 98 27.21 -18.83 19.06
N ARG A 99 28.24 -18.13 19.57
CA ARG A 99 28.10 -16.74 20.03
C ARG A 99 27.78 -15.78 18.89
N LYS A 100 28.43 -15.92 17.73
CA LYS A 100 28.13 -15.11 16.54
C LYS A 100 26.68 -15.33 16.09
N LEU A 101 26.28 -16.59 15.93
CA LEU A 101 24.93 -16.95 15.50
C LEU A 101 23.86 -16.45 16.48
N LYS A 102 24.14 -16.52 17.79
CA LYS A 102 23.25 -15.98 18.81
C LYS A 102 23.11 -14.46 18.71
N ALA A 103 24.21 -13.74 18.52
CA ALA A 103 24.17 -12.29 18.34
C ALA A 103 23.38 -11.88 17.09
N ASP A 104 23.55 -12.61 15.98
CA ASP A 104 22.79 -12.39 14.75
C ASP A 104 21.29 -12.66 14.96
N LEU A 105 20.95 -13.71 15.70
CA LEU A 105 19.56 -14.04 16.04
C LEU A 105 18.93 -12.96 16.93
N ASP A 106 19.64 -12.51 17.97
CA ASP A 106 19.19 -11.43 18.84
C ASP A 106 18.98 -10.13 18.03
N GLY A 107 19.89 -9.82 17.10
CA GLY A 107 19.77 -8.70 16.17
C GLY A 107 18.54 -8.80 15.26
N ALA A 108 18.29 -9.98 14.69
CA ALA A 108 17.12 -10.24 13.87
C ALA A 108 15.81 -10.10 14.66
N CYS A 109 15.75 -10.63 15.89
CA CYS A 109 14.60 -10.48 16.78
C CYS A 109 14.30 -9.01 17.09
N ASN A 110 15.32 -8.21 17.39
CA ASN A 110 15.15 -6.77 17.63
C ASN A 110 14.58 -6.05 16.39
N ARG A 111 15.07 -6.39 15.19
CA ARG A 111 14.58 -5.80 13.95
C ARG A 111 13.14 -6.17 13.65
N VAL A 112 12.74 -7.41 13.95
CA VAL A 112 11.33 -7.84 13.83
C VAL A 112 10.45 -7.02 14.75
N ALA A 113 10.83 -6.86 16.02
CA ALA A 113 10.04 -6.08 16.98
C ALA A 113 9.89 -4.60 16.55
N GLU A 114 10.95 -4.00 16.01
CA GLU A 114 10.91 -2.63 15.47
C GLU A 114 9.94 -2.51 14.29
N LEU A 115 10.04 -3.43 13.33
CA LEU A 115 9.17 -3.45 12.15
C LEU A 115 7.70 -3.72 12.51
N GLU A 116 7.44 -4.57 13.50
CA GLU A 116 6.09 -4.78 14.03
C GLU A 116 5.52 -3.50 14.65
N GLY A 117 6.36 -2.75 15.38
CA GLY A 117 6.01 -1.43 15.92
C GLY A 117 5.69 -0.41 14.83
N GLU A 118 6.54 -0.30 13.80
CA GLU A 118 6.31 0.58 12.64
C GLU A 118 5.02 0.22 11.89
N ASN A 119 4.80 -1.07 11.62
CA ASN A 119 3.59 -1.56 10.99
C ASN A 119 2.34 -1.20 11.80
N GLN A 120 2.39 -1.36 13.13
CA GLN A 120 1.28 -0.96 13.99
C GLN A 120 0.98 0.53 13.89
N GLN A 121 2.01 1.39 13.86
CA GLN A 121 1.82 2.84 13.69
C GLN A 121 1.22 3.18 12.32
N LEU A 122 1.66 2.53 11.26
CA LEU A 122 1.10 2.72 9.91
C LEU A 122 -0.37 2.31 9.85
N TYR A 123 -0.75 1.18 10.44
CA TYR A 123 -2.15 0.76 10.52
C TYR A 123 -3.01 1.77 11.27
N GLN A 124 -2.52 2.32 12.39
CA GLN A 124 -3.23 3.37 13.12
C GLN A 124 -3.40 4.65 12.30
N ALA A 125 -2.35 5.08 11.58
CA ALA A 125 -2.42 6.25 10.71
C ALA A 125 -3.44 6.06 9.57
N LEU A 126 -3.45 4.87 8.95
CA LEU A 126 -4.41 4.52 7.89
C LEU A 126 -5.85 4.54 8.41
N GLN A 127 -6.09 4.01 9.61
CA GLN A 127 -7.41 4.05 10.26
C GLN A 127 -7.86 5.50 10.50
N ARG A 128 -6.99 6.35 11.04
CA ARG A 128 -7.29 7.77 11.27
C ARG A 128 -7.65 8.50 9.97
N GLN A 129 -6.92 8.25 8.88
CA GLN A 129 -7.23 8.85 7.59
C GLN A 129 -8.55 8.33 7.01
N SER A 130 -8.83 7.04 7.14
CA SER A 130 -10.08 6.43 6.68
C SER A 130 -11.29 7.01 7.44
N GLU A 131 -11.16 7.18 8.75
CA GLU A 131 -12.19 7.83 9.59
C GLU A 131 -12.42 9.28 9.14
N LYS A 132 -11.34 10.03 8.91
CA LYS A 132 -11.41 11.43 8.45
C LYS A 132 -12.12 11.54 7.09
N LEU A 133 -11.80 10.66 6.15
CA LEU A 133 -12.48 10.61 4.85
C LEU A 133 -13.96 10.31 5.01
N ARG A 134 -14.33 9.34 5.87
CA ARG A 134 -15.72 9.01 6.16
C ARG A 134 -16.49 10.20 6.74
N CYS A 135 -15.89 10.93 7.68
CA CYS A 135 -16.49 12.15 8.25
C CYS A 135 -16.70 13.23 7.18
N LEU A 136 -15.68 13.50 6.36
CA LEU A 136 -15.79 14.49 5.30
C LEU A 136 -16.89 14.13 4.29
N GLN A 137 -16.96 12.88 3.85
CA GLN A 137 -18.01 12.41 2.95
C GLN A 137 -19.42 12.64 3.53
N ARG A 138 -19.61 12.40 4.83
CA ARG A 138 -20.88 12.68 5.51
C ARG A 138 -21.22 14.16 5.49
N CYS A 139 -20.28 15.02 5.89
CA CYS A 139 -20.47 16.47 5.89
C CYS A 139 -20.79 17.01 4.48
N PHE A 140 -20.13 16.49 3.44
CA PHE A 140 -20.43 16.86 2.06
C PHE A 140 -21.85 16.48 1.66
N ALA A 141 -22.32 15.29 2.04
CA ALA A 141 -23.69 14.85 1.77
C ALA A 141 -24.73 15.71 2.50
N GLU A 142 -24.49 16.06 3.76
CA GLU A 142 -25.34 16.96 4.55
C GLU A 142 -25.42 18.35 3.92
N ASN A 143 -24.27 18.95 3.62
CA ASN A 143 -24.20 20.27 2.99
C ASN A 143 -24.89 20.29 1.63
N LYS A 144 -24.72 19.23 0.83
CA LYS A 144 -25.43 19.09 -0.45
C LYS A 144 -26.95 19.08 -0.23
N GLY A 145 -27.46 18.29 0.72
CA GLY A 145 -28.89 18.25 1.03
C GLY A 145 -29.44 19.59 1.52
N GLN A 146 -28.66 20.32 2.33
CA GLN A 146 -29.03 21.67 2.77
C GLN A 146 -29.14 22.65 1.59
N LEU A 147 -28.18 22.60 0.65
CA LEU A 147 -28.20 23.43 -0.55
C LEU A 147 -29.39 23.11 -1.47
N GLU A 148 -29.70 21.83 -1.67
CA GLU A 148 -30.86 21.39 -2.45
C GLU A 148 -32.18 21.87 -1.82
N SER A 149 -32.30 21.77 -0.49
CA SER A 149 -33.45 22.29 0.25
C SER A 149 -33.58 23.81 0.15
N ALA A 150 -32.48 24.55 0.30
CA ALA A 150 -32.47 26.01 0.18
C ALA A 150 -32.84 26.46 -1.24
N LEU A 151 -32.35 25.77 -2.27
CA LEU A 151 -32.72 26.02 -3.66
C LEU A 151 -34.21 25.84 -3.88
N PHE A 152 -34.79 24.76 -3.36
CA PHE A 152 -36.23 24.50 -3.45
C PHE A 152 -37.08 25.60 -2.79
N ILE A 153 -36.66 26.06 -1.60
CA ILE A 153 -37.34 27.17 -0.91
C ILE A 153 -37.25 28.45 -1.73
N MET A 154 -36.06 28.80 -2.24
CA MET A 154 -35.87 29.99 -3.07
C MET A 154 -36.72 29.95 -4.34
N GLU A 155 -36.81 28.80 -5.01
CA GLU A 155 -37.65 28.67 -6.21
C GLU A 155 -39.14 28.83 -5.89
N THR A 156 -39.57 28.32 -4.72
CA THR A 156 -40.95 28.47 -4.24
C THR A 156 -41.28 29.93 -3.94
N VAL A 157 -40.39 30.63 -3.23
CA VAL A 157 -40.54 32.06 -2.93
C VAL A 157 -40.55 32.88 -4.22
N LYS A 158 -39.69 32.56 -5.18
CA LYS A 158 -39.68 33.23 -6.50
C LYS A 158 -41.03 33.09 -7.22
N LYS A 159 -41.58 31.88 -7.31
CA LYS A 159 -42.90 31.65 -7.93
C LYS A 159 -44.01 32.43 -7.23
N ALA A 160 -44.01 32.45 -5.90
CA ALA A 160 -44.96 33.25 -5.13
C ALA A 160 -44.83 34.74 -5.44
N PHE A 161 -43.61 35.28 -5.51
CA PHE A 161 -43.34 36.67 -5.85
C PHE A 161 -43.79 37.02 -7.28
N ASP A 162 -43.47 36.16 -8.26
CA ASP A 162 -43.85 36.35 -9.66
C ASP A 162 -45.40 36.38 -9.79
N SER A 163 -46.10 35.45 -9.14
CA SER A 163 -47.57 35.40 -9.14
C SER A 163 -48.23 36.62 -8.47
N ASP A 164 -47.68 37.13 -7.36
CA ASP A 164 -48.18 38.36 -6.72
C ASP A 164 -47.96 39.59 -7.62
N THR A 165 -46.81 39.65 -8.29
CA THR A 165 -46.48 40.71 -9.25
C THR A 165 -47.45 40.71 -10.43
N ASP A 166 -47.74 39.54 -11.00
CA ASP A 166 -48.72 39.38 -12.08
C ASP A 166 -50.14 39.74 -11.63
N SER A 167 -50.54 39.32 -10.43
CA SER A 167 -51.84 39.67 -9.83
C SER A 167 -52.00 41.18 -9.67
N LYS A 168 -50.97 41.87 -9.16
CA LYS A 168 -50.94 43.34 -9.06
C LYS A 168 -51.03 44.01 -10.44
N ARG A 169 -50.30 43.49 -11.44
CA ARG A 169 -50.35 43.98 -12.83
C ARG A 169 -51.73 43.85 -13.46
N VAL A 170 -52.40 42.71 -13.29
CA VAL A 170 -53.77 42.48 -13.79
C VAL A 170 -54.76 43.44 -13.14
N LYS A 171 -54.68 43.64 -11.81
CA LYS A 171 -55.53 44.63 -11.11
C LYS A 171 -55.34 46.03 -11.66
N TYR A 172 -54.10 46.45 -11.88
CA TYR A 172 -53.79 47.76 -12.44
C TYR A 172 -54.37 47.94 -13.85
N LEU A 173 -54.19 46.96 -14.74
CA LEU A 173 -54.76 47.00 -16.10
C LEU A 173 -56.30 47.11 -16.09
N LYS A 174 -56.96 46.42 -15.17
CA LYS A 174 -58.42 46.47 -15.00
C LYS A 174 -58.92 47.85 -14.56
N ILE A 175 -58.16 48.53 -13.72
CA ILE A 175 -58.45 49.93 -13.31
C ILE A 175 -58.29 50.85 -14.52
N CYS A 176 -57.19 50.74 -15.27
CA CYS A 176 -56.95 51.55 -16.46
C CYS A 176 -58.06 51.38 -17.52
N SER A 177 -58.45 50.15 -17.83
CA SER A 177 -59.53 49.90 -18.80
C SER A 177 -60.89 50.44 -18.33
N GLY A 178 -61.19 50.36 -17.03
CA GLY A 178 -62.38 50.98 -16.45
C GLY A 178 -62.38 52.50 -16.59
N VAL A 179 -61.21 53.14 -16.41
CA VAL A 179 -61.04 54.60 -16.59
C VAL A 179 -61.21 54.99 -18.06
N GLU A 180 -60.61 54.24 -18.98
CA GLU A 180 -60.74 54.47 -20.42
C GLU A 180 -62.20 54.34 -20.89
N TRP A 181 -62.89 53.29 -20.42
CA TRP A 181 -64.32 53.12 -20.68
C TRP A 181 -65.13 54.31 -20.14
N TYR A 182 -64.90 54.70 -18.88
CA TYR A 182 -65.58 55.83 -18.26
C TYR A 182 -65.36 57.15 -19.00
N ASN A 183 -64.12 57.43 -19.41
CA ASN A 183 -63.77 58.61 -20.20
C ASN A 183 -64.37 58.61 -21.60
N THR A 184 -64.51 57.44 -22.22
CA THR A 184 -65.16 57.30 -23.52
C THR A 184 -66.66 57.59 -23.39
N GLU A 185 -67.29 57.15 -22.30
CA GLU A 185 -68.73 57.33 -22.10
C GLU A 185 -69.09 58.77 -21.69
N LEU A 186 -68.31 59.41 -20.81
CA LEU A 186 -68.48 60.84 -20.48
C LEU A 186 -68.04 61.80 -21.58
N GLY A 187 -67.06 61.39 -22.41
CA GLY A 187 -66.67 62.15 -23.60
C GLY A 187 -67.83 62.35 -24.58
N LYS A 188 -68.83 61.45 -24.59
CA LYS A 188 -70.06 61.58 -25.39
C LYS A 188 -71.05 62.59 -24.81
N THR A 189 -70.98 62.90 -23.51
CA THR A 189 -71.92 63.78 -22.80
C THR A 189 -71.33 65.16 -22.47
N GLY A 190 -70.05 65.41 -22.77
CA GLY A 190 -69.38 66.69 -22.55
C GLY A 190 -68.98 66.97 -21.09
N LEU A 191 -69.19 66.02 -20.17
CA LEU A 191 -69.01 66.20 -18.73
C LEU A 191 -67.68 65.59 -18.23
N GLY A 192 -66.55 66.22 -18.60
CA GLY A 192 -65.23 66.00 -17.95
C GLY A 192 -64.49 64.68 -18.26
N ARG A 193 -63.22 64.59 -17.79
CA ARG A 193 -62.35 63.40 -17.92
C ARG A 193 -61.76 63.00 -16.55
N MET A 194 -61.72 61.70 -16.28
CA MET A 194 -61.04 61.07 -15.15
C MET A 194 -59.60 60.72 -15.53
N VAL A 195 -58.62 61.16 -14.72
CA VAL A 195 -57.20 60.88 -14.95
C VAL A 195 -56.65 60.05 -13.79
N VAL A 196 -55.98 58.95 -14.10
CA VAL A 196 -55.24 58.14 -13.12
C VAL A 196 -53.78 58.54 -13.15
N TYR A 197 -53.25 58.90 -11.99
CA TYR A 197 -51.82 59.09 -11.79
C TYR A 197 -51.22 57.80 -11.22
N SER A 198 -50.22 57.25 -11.89
CA SER A 198 -49.39 56.18 -11.33
C SER A 198 -47.95 56.67 -11.14
N LYS A 199 -47.37 56.38 -9.97
CA LYS A 199 -45.92 56.49 -9.80
C LYS A 199 -45.27 55.26 -10.43
N PRO A 200 -44.22 55.42 -11.27
CA PRO A 200 -43.50 54.27 -11.79
C PRO A 200 -42.79 53.54 -10.64
N LEU A 201 -42.97 52.22 -10.58
CA LEU A 201 -42.13 51.33 -9.76
C LEU A 201 -40.70 51.37 -10.34
N THR A 202 -39.90 52.33 -9.89
CA THR A 202 -38.46 52.32 -10.14
C THR A 202 -37.78 51.44 -9.11
N THR A 203 -36.72 50.77 -9.53
CA THR A 203 -35.89 49.79 -8.82
C THR A 203 -35.22 50.28 -7.52
N SER A 204 -35.52 51.50 -7.04
CA SER A 204 -34.89 52.09 -5.85
C SER A 204 -35.64 51.85 -4.53
N LEU A 205 -36.74 51.09 -4.54
CA LEU A 205 -37.63 50.89 -3.38
C LEU A 205 -37.76 49.42 -2.95
N ILE A 206 -36.66 48.66 -3.01
CA ILE A 206 -36.60 47.29 -2.44
C ILE A 206 -36.40 47.32 -0.90
N ALA A 207 -36.19 48.50 -0.29
CA ALA A 207 -36.02 48.62 1.16
C ALA A 207 -37.32 48.79 1.97
N ASP A 208 -38.43 49.27 1.39
CA ASP A 208 -39.67 49.59 2.17
C ASP A 208 -40.86 48.66 1.86
N ALA A 209 -40.60 47.42 1.44
CA ALA A 209 -41.64 46.42 1.19
C ALA A 209 -42.21 45.79 2.48
N ALA A 210 -42.51 46.61 3.49
CA ALA A 210 -43.21 46.17 4.71
C ALA A 210 -44.62 46.75 4.85
N GLU A 211 -45.02 47.78 4.09
CA GLU A 211 -46.36 48.37 4.23
C GLU A 211 -47.11 48.37 2.90
N GLY A 212 -48.03 47.43 2.78
CA GLY A 212 -48.93 47.30 1.64
C GLY A 212 -49.91 48.46 1.54
N HIS A 213 -49.55 49.53 0.84
CA HIS A 213 -50.52 50.52 0.38
C HIS A 213 -50.13 51.07 -1.01
N VAL A 214 -50.78 50.53 -2.05
CA VAL A 214 -50.89 51.25 -3.34
C VAL A 214 -51.94 52.34 -3.13
N PHE A 215 -51.51 53.58 -2.87
CA PHE A 215 -52.41 54.72 -2.86
C PHE A 215 -52.80 55.09 -4.30
N THR A 216 -54.01 54.71 -4.70
CA THR A 216 -54.65 55.23 -5.92
C THR A 216 -55.37 56.54 -5.57
N LEU A 217 -54.78 57.68 -5.92
CA LEU A 217 -55.44 58.98 -5.79
C LEU A 217 -56.26 59.26 -7.06
N MET A 218 -57.57 59.06 -6.99
CA MET A 218 -58.50 59.50 -8.03
C MET A 218 -58.86 60.97 -7.78
N LYS A 219 -58.45 61.87 -8.68
CA LYS A 219 -58.93 63.26 -8.70
C LYS A 219 -59.93 63.44 -9.84
N TRP A 220 -61.09 63.99 -9.51
CA TRP A 220 -62.10 64.41 -10.47
C TRP A 220 -61.79 65.84 -10.93
N ASN A 221 -61.57 66.03 -12.24
CA ASN A 221 -61.56 67.35 -12.84
C ASN A 221 -62.90 67.56 -13.54
N ILE A 222 -63.81 68.28 -12.87
CA ILE A 222 -65.03 68.79 -13.50
C ILE A 222 -64.62 70.07 -14.23
N ALA A 223 -64.59 70.02 -15.56
CA ALA A 223 -64.59 71.25 -16.36
C ALA A 223 -66.02 71.80 -16.30
N MET A 224 -66.26 72.81 -15.46
CA MET A 224 -67.46 73.63 -15.58
C MET A 224 -67.23 74.57 -16.77
N GLY A 225 -67.83 74.22 -17.91
CA GLY A 225 -68.06 75.12 -19.03
C GLY A 225 -69.49 75.63 -18.97
#